data_AF-A0A920F088-F1
#
_entry.id   AF-A0A920F088-F1
#
_cell.length_a   1.000
_cell.length_b   1.000
_cell.length_c   1.000
_cell.angle_alpha   90.00
_cell.angle_beta   90.00
_cell.angle_gamma   90.00
#
_symmetry.space_group_name_H-M   'P 1'
#
loop_
_entity.id
_entity.type
_entity.pdbx_description
1 polymer ?
#
loop_
_entity_poly.entity_id
_entity_poly.type
_entity_poly.pdbx_seq_one_letter_code
_entity_poly.pdbx_strand_id
1 'polypeptide(L)'
;MKKSYCLLQKLSLGITFLVFQCIGFGANFDVSLYGGFNNAAHSSVTFSNASIRYGIDDGKYSVNGWKGESFESPIYYGYRLSIYGLENTDLEFAVDFNHSKVKAKKLPGNLRRLEFTDGINTLTLLVIHKIDSIMP
;
A
#
# COMPACT_ATOMS: atom_id res chain seq x y z
N MET A 1 -41.78 -33.32 -7.97
CA MET A 1 -42.20 -32.21 -7.09
C MET A 1 -40.97 -31.39 -6.72
N LYS A 2 -40.86 -30.17 -7.26
CA LYS A 2 -39.75 -29.24 -7.00
C LYS A 2 -39.95 -28.62 -5.61
N LYS A 3 -38.94 -28.68 -4.75
CA LYS A 3 -38.88 -27.88 -3.51
C LYS A 3 -37.79 -26.82 -3.69
N SER A 4 -38.22 -25.62 -4.05
CA SER A 4 -37.39 -24.41 -4.00
C SER A 4 -37.18 -24.02 -2.53
N TYR A 5 -35.94 -23.92 -2.09
CA TYR A 5 -35.60 -23.25 -0.84
C TYR A 5 -34.80 -22.00 -1.18
N CYS A 6 -35.47 -20.86 -1.04
CA CYS A 6 -34.87 -19.53 -0.97
C CYS A 6 -34.13 -19.46 0.38
N LEU A 7 -32.80 -19.44 0.38
CA LEU A 7 -32.01 -19.28 1.60
C LEU A 7 -31.38 -17.89 1.64
N LEU A 8 -31.85 -17.16 2.66
CA LEU A 8 -31.50 -15.80 3.05
C LEU A 8 -30.01 -15.44 2.92
N GLN A 9 -29.81 -14.37 2.18
CA GLN A 9 -28.61 -13.56 2.04
C GLN A 9 -28.20 -13.00 3.42
N LYS A 10 -27.14 -13.55 4.01
CA LYS A 10 -26.43 -12.90 5.11
C LYS A 10 -25.36 -12.00 4.50
N LEU A 11 -25.60 -10.69 4.56
CA LEU A 11 -24.61 -9.67 4.21
C LEU A 11 -23.48 -9.73 5.26
N SER A 12 -22.46 -10.56 5.00
CA SER A 12 -21.17 -10.43 5.65
C SER A 12 -20.46 -9.25 4.99
N LEU A 13 -20.08 -8.26 5.80
CA LEU A 13 -19.25 -7.12 5.37
C LEU A 13 -17.83 -7.63 5.11
N GLY A 14 -17.65 -8.36 4.01
CA GLY A 14 -16.36 -8.82 3.52
C GLY A 14 -15.72 -7.69 2.72
N ILE A 15 -14.46 -7.38 3.01
CA ILE A 15 -13.59 -6.64 2.08
C ILE A 15 -13.45 -7.56 0.86
N THR A 16 -14.29 -7.35 -0.16
CA THR A 16 -14.24 -8.11 -1.41
C THR A 16 -13.03 -7.63 -2.19
N PHE A 17 -11.97 -8.45 -2.22
CA PHE A 17 -10.90 -8.31 -3.21
C PHE A 17 -11.48 -8.68 -4.57
N LEU A 18 -11.69 -7.70 -5.43
CA LEU A 18 -12.27 -7.89 -6.75
C LEU A 18 -11.13 -8.18 -7.72
N VAL A 19 -10.79 -9.46 -7.86
CA VAL A 19 -9.74 -9.92 -8.76
C VAL A 19 -10.31 -10.06 -10.18
N PHE A 20 -9.86 -9.22 -11.10
CA PHE A 20 -10.18 -9.34 -12.53
C PHE A 20 -9.05 -10.15 -13.20
N GLN A 21 -9.31 -11.41 -13.55
CA GLN A 21 -8.38 -12.22 -14.34
C GLN A 21 -8.71 -12.09 -15.82
N CYS A 22 -7.74 -11.63 -16.61
CA CYS A 22 -7.82 -11.69 -18.07
C CYS A 22 -7.05 -12.95 -18.51
N ILE A 23 -7.77 -13.95 -19.04
CA ILE A 23 -7.15 -15.18 -19.54
C ILE A 23 -6.51 -14.86 -20.89
N GLY A 24 -5.23 -14.49 -20.87
CA GLY A 24 -4.40 -14.36 -22.06
C GLY A 24 -3.90 -15.73 -22.51
N PHE A 25 -3.82 -15.93 -23.83
CA PHE A 25 -3.16 -17.11 -24.39
C PHE A 25 -1.66 -16.99 -24.07
N GLY A 26 -1.13 -17.83 -23.16
CA GLY A 26 0.31 -17.93 -22.83
C GLY A 26 0.78 -17.18 -21.57
N ALA A 27 -0.07 -16.39 -20.91
CA ALA A 27 0.21 -15.75 -19.61
C ALA A 27 -1.08 -15.28 -18.92
N ASN A 28 -1.08 -15.30 -17.59
CA ASN A 28 -2.16 -14.78 -16.75
C ASN A 28 -1.79 -13.39 -16.23
N PHE A 29 -2.79 -12.51 -16.19
CA PHE A 29 -2.67 -11.17 -15.62
C PHE A 29 -3.59 -11.02 -14.41
N ASP A 30 -3.06 -10.48 -13.32
CA ASP A 30 -3.82 -10.08 -12.14
C ASP A 30 -3.68 -8.58 -11.91
N VAL A 31 -4.83 -7.92 -11.71
CA VAL A 31 -4.90 -6.52 -11.31
C VAL A 31 -5.54 -6.47 -9.93
N SER A 32 -4.81 -5.90 -8.99
CA SER A 32 -5.22 -5.76 -7.60
C SER A 32 -5.29 -4.29 -7.22
N LEU A 33 -6.42 -3.86 -6.66
CA LEU A 33 -6.59 -2.54 -6.04
C LEU A 33 -6.74 -2.72 -4.53
N TYR A 34 -6.01 -1.96 -3.73
CA TYR A 34 -6.04 -2.09 -2.29
C TYR A 34 -5.99 -0.73 -1.57
N GLY A 35 -6.46 -0.75 -0.33
CA GLY A 35 -6.48 0.39 0.60
C GLY A 35 -6.52 -0.09 2.04
N GLY A 36 -6.96 0.75 2.97
CA GLY A 36 -7.07 0.40 4.39
C GLY A 36 -6.19 1.26 5.27
N PHE A 37 -5.51 0.66 6.25
CA PHE A 37 -4.68 1.38 7.21
C PHE A 37 -3.22 1.46 6.78
N ASN A 38 -2.70 2.68 6.68
CA ASN A 38 -1.30 2.99 6.52
C ASN A 38 -0.71 3.32 7.89
N ASN A 39 0.30 2.57 8.33
CA ASN A 39 1.04 2.89 9.54
C ASN A 39 2.53 2.97 9.20
N ALA A 40 3.20 4.00 9.69
CA ALA A 40 4.64 4.16 9.50
C ALA A 40 5.41 3.97 10.81
N ALA A 41 6.55 3.29 10.71
CA ALA A 41 7.47 3.09 11.82
C ALA A 41 8.08 4.42 12.29
N HIS A 42 8.61 4.46 13.51
CA HIS A 42 9.29 5.65 14.02
C HIS A 42 10.51 6.01 13.16
N SER A 43 10.59 7.28 12.74
CA SER A 43 11.78 7.82 12.10
C SER A 43 12.00 9.28 12.48
N SER A 44 13.15 9.82 12.09
CA SER A 44 13.51 11.23 12.27
C SER A 44 13.55 11.92 10.92
N VAL A 45 13.40 13.24 10.92
CA VAL A 45 13.56 14.08 9.72
C VAL A 45 14.85 14.87 9.84
N THR A 46 15.61 14.93 8.76
CA THR A 46 16.81 15.77 8.66
C THR A 46 16.45 17.02 7.88
N PHE A 47 16.77 18.19 8.44
CA PHE A 47 16.64 19.48 7.77
C PHE A 47 18.01 19.95 7.31
N SER A 48 18.04 20.55 6.12
CA SER A 48 19.22 21.15 5.50
C SER A 48 18.82 22.50 4.91
N ASN A 49 19.65 23.53 5.08
CA ASN A 49 19.32 24.93 4.79
C ASN A 49 18.03 25.40 5.49
N ALA A 50 17.84 25.00 6.74
CA ALA A 50 16.69 25.35 7.57
C ALA A 50 16.70 26.85 7.90
N SER A 51 15.50 27.43 8.00
CA SER A 51 15.35 28.81 8.43
C SER A 51 15.07 28.86 9.92
N ILE A 52 15.98 29.50 10.68
CA ILE A 52 15.84 29.75 12.12
C ILE A 52 14.53 30.47 12.48
N ARG A 53 13.92 31.18 11.52
CA ARG A 53 12.60 31.82 11.69
C ARG A 53 11.50 30.83 12.08
N TYR A 54 11.63 29.56 11.69
CA TYR A 54 10.70 28.49 12.05
C TYR A 54 11.10 27.73 13.32
N GLY A 55 12.11 28.21 14.06
CA GLY A 55 12.61 27.55 15.27
C GLY A 55 13.28 26.20 14.97
N ILE A 56 13.79 26.02 13.75
CA ILE A 56 14.52 24.83 13.31
C ILE A 56 15.86 25.29 12.73
N ASP A 57 16.91 24.61 13.15
CA ASP A 57 18.25 24.67 12.57
C ASP A 57 18.54 23.39 11.78
N ASP A 58 19.62 23.38 11.00
CA ASP A 58 20.09 22.20 10.30
C ASP A 58 20.37 21.04 11.26
N GLY A 59 19.95 19.84 10.87
CA GLY A 59 20.15 18.64 11.67
C GLY A 59 18.94 17.74 11.76
N LYS A 60 19.04 16.74 12.64
CA LYS A 60 18.11 15.62 12.77
C LYS A 60 17.14 15.84 13.93
N TYR A 61 15.85 15.79 13.63
CA TYR A 61 14.77 15.95 14.61
C TYR A 61 13.91 14.69 14.68
N SER A 62 13.69 14.19 15.89
CA SER A 62 12.71 13.12 16.12
C SER A 62 11.30 13.69 16.07
N VAL A 63 10.41 13.05 15.30
CA VAL A 63 8.98 13.36 15.30
C VAL A 63 8.18 12.48 16.27
N ASN A 64 8.86 11.65 17.08
CA ASN A 64 8.25 10.68 17.99
C ASN A 64 7.19 9.80 17.31
N GLY A 65 7.47 9.46 16.05
CA GLY A 65 6.61 8.65 15.21
C GLY A 65 5.68 9.41 14.28
N TRP A 66 5.01 8.62 13.46
CA TRP A 66 4.13 9.09 12.40
C TRP A 66 2.71 8.61 12.68
N LYS A 67 1.74 9.44 12.34
CA LYS A 67 0.32 9.09 12.33
C LYS A 67 -0.09 8.93 10.87
N GLY A 68 -0.59 7.74 10.52
CA GLY A 68 -1.20 7.51 9.22
C GLY A 68 -2.55 8.20 9.12
N GLU A 69 -2.82 8.81 7.97
CA GLU A 69 -4.06 9.54 7.72
C GLU A 69 -4.76 8.95 6.50
N SER A 70 -5.02 7.64 6.57
CA SER A 70 -5.40 6.80 5.42
C SER A 70 -6.76 7.11 4.82
N PHE A 71 -7.68 7.66 5.59
CA PHE A 71 -9.05 7.99 5.15
C PHE A 71 -9.26 9.50 4.95
N GLU A 72 -8.23 10.31 5.16
CA GLU A 72 -8.27 11.76 4.94
C GLU A 72 -7.87 12.06 3.50
N SER A 73 -8.60 12.93 2.80
CA SER A 73 -8.31 13.24 1.38
C SER A 73 -6.90 13.82 1.16
N PRO A 74 -6.13 13.36 0.16
CA PRO A 74 -6.38 12.17 -0.67
C PRO A 74 -6.19 10.88 0.13
N ILE A 75 -7.07 9.90 -0.07
CA ILE A 75 -7.06 8.62 0.66
C ILE A 75 -5.81 7.80 0.34
N TYR A 76 -5.41 6.92 1.25
CA TYR A 76 -4.40 5.89 1.00
C TYR A 76 -4.94 4.87 0.00
N TYR A 77 -4.17 4.58 -1.04
CA TYR A 77 -4.49 3.55 -2.02
C TYR A 77 -3.22 2.94 -2.61
N GLY A 78 -3.35 1.75 -3.16
CA GLY A 78 -2.32 1.13 -4.00
C GLY A 78 -2.93 0.25 -5.06
N TYR A 79 -2.14 -0.05 -6.07
CA TYR A 79 -2.49 -1.00 -7.10
C TYR A 79 -1.29 -1.86 -7.46
N ARG A 80 -1.57 -3.09 -7.85
CA ARG A 80 -0.57 -4.05 -8.32
C ARG A 80 -1.01 -4.66 -9.63
N LEU A 81 -0.04 -4.81 -10.52
CA LEU A 81 -0.16 -5.57 -11.75
C LEU A 81 0.81 -6.74 -11.66
N SER A 82 0.29 -7.97 -11.74
CA SER A 82 1.08 -9.20 -11.75
C SER A 82 0.90 -9.95 -13.07
N ILE A 83 1.97 -10.59 -13.53
CA ILE A 83 2.02 -11.47 -14.69
C ILE A 83 2.62 -12.80 -14.27
N TYR A 84 1.91 -13.90 -14.51
CA TYR A 84 2.33 -15.25 -14.09
C TYR A 84 1.82 -16.33 -15.06
N GLY A 85 2.34 -17.55 -14.94
CA GLY A 85 1.97 -18.67 -15.83
C GLY A 85 2.46 -18.46 -17.27
N LEU A 86 3.63 -17.82 -17.41
CA LEU A 86 4.36 -17.72 -18.66
C LEU A 86 4.90 -19.11 -19.05
N GLU A 87 4.84 -19.45 -20.34
CA GLU A 87 5.42 -20.69 -20.83
C GLU A 87 6.94 -20.74 -20.53
N ASN A 88 7.41 -21.86 -19.99
CA ASN A 88 8.82 -22.14 -19.67
C ASN A 88 9.40 -21.39 -18.45
N THR A 89 8.56 -20.87 -17.54
CA THR A 89 9.07 -20.27 -16.30
C THR A 89 8.06 -20.37 -15.16
N ASP A 90 8.57 -20.66 -13.96
CA ASP A 90 7.81 -20.64 -12.70
C ASP A 90 7.91 -19.28 -12.00
N LEU A 91 8.25 -18.23 -12.75
CA LEU A 91 8.35 -16.87 -12.23
C LEU A 91 7.03 -16.10 -12.41
N GLU A 92 6.65 -15.38 -11.38
CA GLU A 92 5.69 -14.29 -11.43
C GLU A 92 6.44 -12.96 -11.33
N PHE A 93 6.06 -12.00 -12.17
CA PHE A 93 6.56 -10.64 -12.13
C PHE A 93 5.43 -9.71 -11.69
N ALA A 94 5.72 -8.78 -10.77
CA ALA A 94 4.74 -7.80 -10.35
C ALA A 94 5.31 -6.38 -10.25
N VAL A 95 4.48 -5.40 -10.57
CA VAL A 95 4.71 -3.99 -10.32
C VAL A 95 3.66 -3.52 -9.32
N ASP A 96 4.10 -2.98 -8.19
CA ASP A 96 3.23 -2.50 -7.11
C ASP A 96 3.49 -1.01 -6.87
N PHE A 97 2.44 -0.21 -6.94
CA PHE A 97 2.48 1.20 -6.60
C PHE A 97 1.59 1.46 -5.39
N ASN A 98 2.09 2.22 -4.41
CA ASN A 98 1.28 2.73 -3.32
C ASN A 98 1.44 4.24 -3.14
N HIS A 99 0.34 4.89 -2.77
CA HIS A 99 0.29 6.27 -2.30
C HIS A 99 0.08 6.27 -0.78
N SER A 100 1.17 6.44 -0.04
CA SER A 100 1.22 6.45 1.41
C SER A 100 1.16 7.87 1.98
N LYS A 101 0.57 8.00 3.18
CA LYS A 101 0.27 9.30 3.78
C LYS A 101 0.49 9.30 5.29
N VAL A 102 1.36 10.20 5.75
CA VAL A 102 1.71 10.32 7.17
C VAL A 102 1.86 11.77 7.62
N LYS A 103 1.53 12.01 8.90
CA LYS A 103 1.79 13.27 9.62
C LYS A 103 2.69 13.01 10.82
N ALA A 104 3.56 13.97 11.13
CA ALA A 104 4.39 13.90 12.33
C ALA A 104 3.52 13.95 13.59
N LYS A 105 3.75 13.05 14.56
CA LYS A 105 3.06 13.09 15.85
C LYS A 105 3.54 14.27 16.72
N LYS A 106 4.84 14.56 16.65
CA LYS A 106 5.47 15.72 17.29
C LYS A 106 6.12 16.59 16.23
N LEU A 107 5.78 17.87 16.22
CA LEU A 107 6.37 18.86 15.32
C LEU A 107 7.70 19.36 15.89
N PRO A 108 8.77 19.41 15.07
CA PRO A 108 10.00 20.08 15.45
C PRO A 108 9.83 21.61 15.39
N GLY A 109 10.51 22.32 16.29
CA GLY A 109 10.51 23.78 16.34
C GLY A 109 9.11 24.40 16.42
N ASN A 110 8.91 25.49 15.67
CA ASN A 110 7.66 26.22 15.57
C ASN A 110 6.90 25.88 14.28
N LEU A 111 7.12 24.69 13.70
CA LEU A 111 6.35 24.27 12.54
C LEU A 111 4.87 24.17 12.88
N ARG A 112 4.03 24.66 11.98
CA ARG A 112 2.56 24.49 12.07
C ARG A 112 2.10 23.11 11.58
N ARG A 113 2.88 22.51 10.68
CA ARG A 113 2.59 21.22 10.06
C ARG A 113 3.86 20.60 9.51
N LEU A 114 3.98 19.28 9.67
CA LEU A 114 5.00 18.45 9.02
C LEU A 114 4.30 17.18 8.56
N GLU A 115 4.13 17.05 7.27
CA GLU A 115 3.36 15.98 6.66
C GLU A 115 3.95 15.54 5.33
N PHE A 116 3.78 14.26 5.03
CA PHE A 116 4.06 13.68 3.73
C PHE A 116 2.76 13.11 3.17
N THR A 117 1.75 13.97 3.02
CA THR A 117 0.43 13.60 2.49
C THR A 117 0.39 13.54 0.98
N ASP A 118 1.28 14.29 0.35
CA ASP A 118 1.34 14.43 -1.10
C ASP A 118 2.49 13.59 -1.69
N GLY A 119 3.23 12.86 -0.85
CA GLY A 119 4.67 12.66 -1.10
C GLY A 119 5.30 11.31 -0.79
N ILE A 120 4.61 10.31 -0.24
CA ILE A 120 5.21 8.95 -0.12
C ILE A 120 4.60 8.04 -1.16
N ASN A 121 5.19 8.06 -2.35
CA ASN A 121 4.81 7.15 -3.43
C ASN A 121 5.87 6.06 -3.55
N THR A 122 5.50 4.82 -3.27
CA THR A 122 6.43 3.68 -3.38
C THR A 122 6.11 2.92 -4.66
N LEU A 123 7.12 2.70 -5.50
CA LEU A 123 7.06 1.80 -6.65
C LEU A 123 7.96 0.60 -6.38
N THR A 124 7.41 -0.60 -6.39
CA THR A 124 8.11 -1.85 -6.11
C THR A 124 8.03 -2.77 -7.32
N LEU A 125 9.18 -3.33 -7.70
CA LEU A 125 9.26 -4.43 -8.67
C LEU A 125 9.49 -5.72 -7.89
N LEU A 126 8.65 -6.73 -8.14
CA LEU A 126 8.74 -8.03 -7.50
C LEU A 126 8.97 -9.12 -8.55
N VAL A 127 9.81 -10.08 -8.20
CA VAL A 127 9.96 -11.36 -8.90
C VAL A 127 9.74 -12.45 -7.88
N ILE A 128 8.73 -13.29 -8.10
CA ILE A 128 8.34 -14.37 -7.19
C ILE A 128 8.59 -15.68 -7.94
N HIS A 129 9.35 -16.59 -7.34
CA HIS A 129 9.52 -17.93 -7.89
C HIS A 129 8.55 -18.89 -7.18
N LYS A 130 7.68 -19.53 -7.96
CA LYS A 130 6.75 -20.51 -7.46
C LYS A 130 7.46 -21.85 -7.30
N ILE A 131 7.49 -22.34 -6.07
CA ILE A 131 8.01 -23.68 -5.76
C ILE A 131 6.79 -24.58 -5.59
N ASP A 132 6.67 -25.60 -6.44
CA ASP A 132 5.64 -26.60 -6.26
C ASP A 132 5.87 -27.33 -4.94
N SER A 133 4.80 -27.48 -4.16
CA SER A 133 4.86 -28.18 -2.89
C SER A 133 5.22 -29.64 -3.16
N ILE A 134 6.39 -30.07 -2.70
CA ILE A 134 6.71 -31.50 -2.61
C ILE A 134 5.83 -32.03 -1.47
N MET A 135 4.58 -32.41 -1.77
CA MET A 135 3.81 -33.25 -0.85
C MET A 135 4.19 -34.71 -1.16
N PRO A 136 4.61 -35.50 -0.14
CA PRO A 136 4.84 -36.93 -0.28
C PRO A 136 3.54 -37.72 -0.50
#